data_AF-A0A958BUJ0-F1
#
_entry.id   AF-A0A958BUJ0-F1
#
_cell.length_a   1.000
_cell.length_b   1.000
_cell.length_c   1.000
_cell.angle_alpha   90.00
_cell.angle_beta   90.00
_cell.angle_gamma   90.00
#
_symmetry.space_group_name_H-M   'P 1'
#
loop_
_entity.id
_entity.type
_entity.pdbx_description
1 polymer ?
#
loop_
_entity_poly.entity_id
_entity_poly.type
_entity_poly.pdbx_seq_one_letter_code
_entity_poly.pdbx_strand_id
1 'polypeptide(L)'
;MTTDRTEPEQVKESVTNVIFVSGESSPTIMQSPPNWQQIIWREWRNCNDAAYAEHLFRLSAGEPIDRRAILMIAALTALSGIVVCWLIASIFFGQVPAATRLGLGLVIGGLVGGSSGYLFGRVLQSKRVTWTHWLNGFIFDGQLIDKNIPKFSDSQIAFLQPRLTVGFALGSLAGIGQMLPIFNEQPNIILGYLWFFIVVGLIIAWMFSLKSLFHLSYDLLLSLLFGVFVAHTLGVVLINLLPTHRMALFTGGFLIGSLSGYGLGRKIGAVTILFWALLITFLAGLLDLYPTSTGWLAGFIIFGVAHGLTRMWPTYLNQISFDTVYAYRYWLLWWAKRPYTTEVAAALRHHATGVTWQVALDQLNSELQKLRSPTVLLDYLRSDDWLGRFIAPHVLVRLGSEPVEALLDLANKPNHRLNKTALWILDSISHDTTTRLGDRADRLLCVDCLTYCGTYTEHVGKKSLTYHGCRVCGQSWEFLFCPSREVIAVFDSTWQEPYQQMNGILRINSLVRNHLFDFNVIEIVTASDEEVERFSVRAGNDTDSARPLPYKQVSCYVWPECELSENTIRILERTFKAVVRK
;
A
#
# COMPACT_ATOMS: atom_id res chain seq x y z
N MET A 1 31.81 75.50 -20.69
CA MET A 1 30.51 74.86 -20.99
C MET A 1 30.72 73.37 -20.96
N THR A 2 30.58 72.79 -19.78
CA THR A 2 30.73 71.35 -19.50
C THR A 2 29.36 70.86 -19.11
N THR A 3 28.74 70.08 -19.99
CA THR A 3 27.43 69.46 -19.77
C THR A 3 27.61 68.20 -18.94
N ASP A 4 27.12 68.28 -17.71
CA ASP A 4 26.99 67.16 -16.77
C ASP A 4 25.88 66.22 -17.26
N ARG A 5 26.25 64.99 -17.61
CA ARG A 5 25.32 63.91 -17.95
C ARG A 5 25.16 63.06 -16.70
N THR A 6 24.09 63.28 -15.96
CA THR A 6 23.61 62.35 -14.93
C THR A 6 23.11 61.08 -15.61
N GLU A 7 23.73 59.95 -15.25
CA GLU A 7 23.31 58.61 -15.65
C GLU A 7 21.92 58.28 -15.08
N PRO A 8 21.09 57.50 -15.81
CA PRO A 8 19.80 57.06 -15.29
C PRO A 8 19.99 56.02 -14.18
N GLU A 9 19.39 56.33 -13.04
CA GLU A 9 19.26 55.50 -11.86
C GLU A 9 18.69 54.12 -12.25
N GLN A 10 19.46 53.05 -11.97
CA GLN A 10 19.04 51.68 -12.20
C GLN A 10 17.73 51.40 -11.45
N VAL A 11 16.67 51.12 -12.21
CA VAL A 11 15.41 50.57 -11.71
C VAL A 11 15.73 49.26 -10.98
N LYS A 12 15.74 49.31 -9.64
CA LYS A 12 15.76 48.11 -8.79
C LYS A 12 14.51 47.31 -9.11
N GLU A 13 14.66 46.17 -9.76
CA GLU A 13 13.62 45.15 -9.84
C GLU A 13 13.12 44.88 -8.43
N SER A 14 11.87 45.25 -8.17
CA SER A 14 11.18 44.90 -6.93
C SER A 14 11.04 43.39 -6.93
N VAL A 15 11.94 42.72 -6.21
CA VAL A 15 11.87 41.27 -5.96
C VAL A 15 10.55 41.01 -5.22
N THR A 16 9.51 40.68 -5.99
CA THR A 16 8.26 40.20 -5.44
C THR A 16 8.59 38.85 -4.83
N ASN A 17 8.74 38.80 -3.51
CA ASN A 17 8.80 37.55 -2.77
C ASN A 17 7.40 36.92 -2.77
N VAL A 18 6.87 36.61 -3.97
CA VAL A 18 5.94 35.50 -4.09
C VAL A 18 6.77 34.31 -3.69
N ILE A 19 6.69 33.96 -2.40
CA ILE A 19 7.12 32.64 -1.98
C ILE A 19 6.13 31.73 -2.66
N PHE A 20 6.42 31.36 -3.89
CA PHE A 20 5.89 30.11 -4.36
C PHE A 20 6.38 29.12 -3.30
N VAL A 21 5.45 28.59 -2.53
CA VAL A 21 5.71 27.36 -1.79
C VAL A 21 5.96 26.21 -2.82
N SER A 22 6.25 26.49 -4.10
CA SER A 22 7.16 25.67 -4.91
C SER A 22 8.61 25.84 -4.41
N GLY A 23 8.89 25.34 -3.20
CA GLY A 23 10.21 24.81 -2.86
C GLY A 23 11.48 25.59 -3.27
N GLU A 24 11.50 26.93 -3.24
CA GLU A 24 12.74 27.70 -3.38
C GLU A 24 13.59 27.74 -2.09
N SER A 25 13.22 26.93 -1.09
CA SER A 25 14.26 26.23 -0.33
C SER A 25 14.97 25.27 -1.30
N SER A 26 15.93 25.80 -2.09
CA SER A 26 16.83 25.10 -3.03
C SER A 26 16.49 23.63 -3.13
N PRO A 27 15.68 23.20 -4.13
CA PRO A 27 14.79 22.03 -4.07
C PRO A 27 15.42 21.03 -3.15
N THR A 28 15.08 21.06 -1.84
CA THR A 28 15.94 20.49 -0.79
C THR A 28 16.23 19.11 -1.29
N ILE A 29 17.45 18.89 -1.82
CA ILE A 29 17.70 17.81 -2.80
C ILE A 29 17.06 16.65 -2.14
N MET A 30 15.91 16.23 -2.67
CA MET A 30 14.99 15.40 -1.89
C MET A 30 15.74 14.10 -1.91
N GLN A 31 16.61 13.93 -0.91
CA GLN A 31 17.77 13.06 -0.97
C GLN A 31 17.14 11.75 -1.32
N SER A 32 17.54 11.23 -2.50
CA SER A 32 16.84 10.13 -3.17
C SER A 32 16.25 9.24 -2.11
N PRO A 33 14.91 9.14 -2.00
CA PRO A 33 14.32 8.45 -0.88
C PRO A 33 15.04 7.11 -0.84
N PRO A 34 15.72 6.76 0.27
CA PRO A 34 16.76 5.72 0.26
C PRO A 34 16.22 4.32 -0.09
N ASN A 35 14.95 4.23 -0.48
CA ASN A 35 14.25 3.03 -0.88
C ASN A 35 13.17 3.26 -1.97
N TRP A 36 13.50 3.89 -3.09
CA TRP A 36 12.57 4.04 -4.24
C TRP A 36 11.92 2.72 -4.67
N GLN A 37 12.67 1.60 -4.68
CA GLN A 37 12.15 0.29 -5.06
C GLN A 37 10.99 -0.12 -4.14
N GLN A 38 11.16 0.09 -2.84
CA GLN A 38 10.10 -0.18 -1.88
C GLN A 38 8.87 0.70 -2.13
N ILE A 39 9.05 1.98 -2.50
CA ILE A 39 7.94 2.86 -2.86
C ILE A 39 7.19 2.29 -4.07
N ILE A 40 7.90 1.92 -5.14
CA ILE A 40 7.28 1.36 -6.36
C ILE A 40 6.58 0.02 -6.08
N TRP A 41 7.19 -0.88 -5.30
CA TRP A 41 6.55 -2.16 -4.92
C TRP A 41 5.31 -1.96 -4.04
N ARG A 42 5.36 -1.01 -3.09
CA ARG A 42 4.19 -0.64 -2.27
C ARG A 42 3.08 -0.07 -3.15
N GLU A 43 3.40 0.77 -4.13
CA GLU A 43 2.40 1.30 -5.06
C GLU A 43 1.83 0.21 -5.96
N TRP A 44 2.69 -0.61 -6.57
CA TRP A 44 2.29 -1.75 -7.39
C TRP A 44 1.30 -2.67 -6.67
N ARG A 45 1.58 -3.03 -5.41
CA ARG A 45 0.69 -3.86 -4.59
C ARG A 45 -0.70 -3.23 -4.41
N ASN A 46 -0.75 -1.93 -4.13
CA ASN A 46 -2.00 -1.26 -3.79
C ASN A 46 -2.72 -0.64 -4.99
N CYS A 47 -2.09 -0.65 -6.17
CA CYS A 47 -2.68 -0.19 -7.40
C CYS A 47 -3.83 -1.10 -7.85
N ASN A 48 -5.01 -0.53 -8.11
CA ASN A 48 -6.19 -1.24 -8.63
C ASN A 48 -6.34 -1.15 -10.16
N ASP A 49 -5.37 -0.51 -10.81
CA ASP A 49 -5.29 -0.38 -12.26
C ASP A 49 -4.25 -1.37 -12.80
N ALA A 50 -4.71 -2.38 -13.54
CA ALA A 50 -3.86 -3.42 -14.08
C ALA A 50 -2.82 -2.87 -15.07
N ALA A 51 -3.22 -1.93 -15.94
CA ALA A 51 -2.32 -1.36 -16.95
C ALA A 51 -1.21 -0.52 -16.29
N TYR A 52 -1.58 0.37 -15.36
CA TYR A 52 -0.59 1.15 -14.60
C TYR A 52 0.32 0.23 -13.76
N ALA A 53 -0.25 -0.79 -13.11
CA ALA A 53 0.53 -1.76 -12.36
C ALA A 53 1.50 -2.56 -13.24
N GLU A 54 1.16 -2.85 -14.50
CA GLU A 54 2.07 -3.51 -15.43
C GLU A 54 3.30 -2.65 -15.71
N HIS A 55 3.10 -1.35 -15.95
CA HIS A 55 4.20 -0.42 -16.14
C HIS A 55 5.10 -0.31 -14.89
N LEU A 56 4.51 -0.25 -13.69
CA LEU A 56 5.27 -0.23 -12.43
C LEU A 56 6.05 -1.52 -12.23
N PHE A 57 5.43 -2.67 -12.53
CA PHE A 57 6.07 -3.96 -12.43
C PHE A 57 7.26 -4.07 -13.38
N ARG A 58 7.10 -3.69 -14.66
CA ARG A 58 8.20 -3.72 -15.64
C ARG A 58 9.37 -2.83 -15.21
N LEU A 59 9.08 -1.70 -14.56
CA LEU A 59 10.11 -0.82 -14.00
C LEU A 59 10.89 -1.48 -12.86
N SER A 60 10.20 -2.13 -11.91
CA SER A 60 10.84 -2.70 -10.72
C SER A 60 11.33 -4.14 -10.89
N ALA A 61 10.84 -4.87 -11.89
CA ALA A 61 11.15 -6.29 -12.06
C ALA A 61 12.62 -6.53 -12.44
N GLY A 62 13.24 -5.60 -13.18
CA GLY A 62 14.65 -5.66 -13.57
C GLY A 62 15.64 -5.48 -12.42
N GLU A 63 15.17 -5.06 -11.24
CA GLU A 63 16.03 -4.76 -10.11
C GLU A 63 16.37 -6.01 -9.27
N PRO A 64 17.56 -6.06 -8.64
CA PRO A 64 17.94 -7.15 -7.74
C PRO A 64 17.04 -7.21 -6.50
N ILE A 65 16.85 -8.42 -5.98
CA ILE A 65 16.08 -8.66 -4.76
C ILE A 65 16.67 -7.87 -3.57
N ASP A 66 15.80 -7.20 -2.81
CA ASP A 66 16.21 -6.39 -1.66
C ASP A 66 16.54 -7.25 -0.42
N ARG A 67 17.23 -6.64 0.57
CA ARG A 67 17.59 -7.36 1.81
C ARG A 67 16.38 -7.83 2.61
N ARG A 68 15.21 -7.17 2.49
CA ARG A 68 14.01 -7.56 3.25
C ARG A 68 13.36 -8.80 2.67
N ALA A 69 13.33 -8.94 1.35
CA ALA A 69 12.93 -10.18 0.71
C ALA A 69 13.85 -11.35 1.12
N ILE A 70 15.16 -11.12 1.27
CA ILE A 70 16.08 -12.12 1.83
C ILE A 70 15.69 -12.51 3.26
N LEU A 71 15.40 -11.52 4.12
CA LEU A 71 14.96 -11.77 5.49
C LEU A 71 13.61 -12.50 5.53
N MET A 72 12.70 -12.19 4.61
CA MET A 72 11.41 -12.89 4.48
C MET A 72 11.62 -14.34 4.06
N ILE A 73 12.48 -14.60 3.07
CA ILE A 73 12.87 -15.97 2.67
C ILE A 73 13.45 -16.70 3.87
N ALA A 74 14.39 -16.08 4.60
CA ALA A 74 14.98 -16.66 5.81
C ALA A 74 13.93 -16.96 6.90
N ALA A 75 12.95 -16.08 7.11
CA ALA A 75 11.88 -16.29 8.07
C ALA A 75 10.96 -17.46 7.64
N LEU A 76 10.59 -17.52 6.37
CA LEU A 76 9.74 -18.60 5.83
C LEU A 76 10.45 -19.96 5.87
N THR A 77 11.74 -20.00 5.56
CA THR A 77 12.55 -21.23 5.67
C THR A 77 12.82 -21.59 7.12
N ALA A 78 12.96 -20.62 8.03
CA ALA A 78 13.03 -20.88 9.48
C ALA A 78 11.75 -21.55 9.97
N LEU A 79 10.57 -20.99 9.65
CA LEU A 79 9.28 -21.59 9.99
C LEU A 79 9.14 -23.00 9.41
N SER A 80 9.53 -23.19 8.15
CA SER A 80 9.53 -24.51 7.50
C SER A 80 10.48 -25.49 8.21
N GLY A 81 11.68 -25.03 8.58
CA GLY A 81 12.67 -25.80 9.32
C GLY A 81 12.19 -26.20 10.72
N ILE A 82 11.50 -25.29 11.42
CA ILE A 82 10.86 -25.56 12.72
C ILE A 82 9.86 -26.70 12.58
N VAL A 83 8.97 -26.60 11.59
CA VAL A 83 7.95 -27.63 11.35
C VAL A 83 8.61 -28.97 11.02
N VAL A 84 9.56 -28.99 10.08
CA VAL A 84 10.26 -30.23 9.68
C VAL A 84 11.01 -30.85 10.86
N CYS A 85 11.76 -30.07 11.63
CA CYS A 85 12.53 -30.57 12.76
C CYS A 85 11.63 -31.06 13.90
N TRP A 86 10.51 -30.38 14.15
CA TRP A 86 9.51 -30.85 15.12
C TRP A 86 8.87 -32.17 14.69
N LEU A 87 8.57 -32.35 13.39
CA LEU A 87 8.05 -33.60 12.85
C LEU A 87 9.08 -34.73 12.98
N ILE A 88 10.35 -34.49 12.61
CA ILE A 88 11.44 -35.46 12.79
C ILE A 88 11.59 -35.82 14.27
N ALA A 89 11.63 -34.82 15.16
CA ALA A 89 11.75 -35.08 16.59
C ALA A 89 10.56 -35.88 17.14
N SER A 90 9.37 -35.67 16.61
CA SER A 90 8.18 -36.44 16.98
C SER A 90 8.23 -37.89 16.50
N ILE A 91 8.87 -38.16 15.36
CA ILE A 91 9.03 -39.51 14.81
C ILE A 91 10.13 -40.28 15.56
N PHE A 92 11.28 -39.66 15.83
CA PHE A 92 12.45 -40.35 16.37
C PHE A 92 12.56 -40.29 17.89
N PHE A 93 12.01 -39.24 18.52
CA PHE A 93 12.06 -39.03 19.97
C PHE A 93 10.67 -39.02 20.57
N GLY A 94 9.80 -39.94 20.16
CA GLY A 94 8.42 -40.03 20.66
C GLY A 94 8.33 -40.12 22.19
N GLN A 95 9.34 -40.71 22.84
CA GLN A 95 9.46 -40.86 24.30
C GLN A 95 9.86 -39.55 25.03
N VAL A 96 10.24 -38.51 24.30
CA VAL A 96 10.65 -37.22 24.85
C VAL A 96 9.42 -36.30 24.99
N PRO A 97 9.26 -35.56 26.11
CA PRO A 97 8.13 -34.65 26.28
C PRO A 97 7.93 -33.71 25.10
N ALA A 98 6.67 -33.47 24.71
CA ALA A 98 6.32 -32.65 23.56
C ALA A 98 6.91 -31.22 23.62
N ALA A 99 7.01 -30.64 24.82
CA ALA A 99 7.64 -29.34 25.04
C ALA A 99 9.13 -29.35 24.65
N THR A 100 9.87 -30.42 24.99
CA THR A 100 11.28 -30.57 24.61
C THR A 100 11.43 -30.81 23.11
N ARG A 101 10.53 -31.59 22.49
CA ARG A 101 10.49 -31.76 21.03
C ARG A 101 10.21 -30.45 20.28
N LEU A 102 9.28 -29.65 20.79
CA LEU A 102 9.00 -28.31 20.27
C LEU A 102 10.18 -27.38 20.46
N GLY A 103 10.85 -27.41 21.62
CA GLY A 103 12.08 -26.67 21.88
C GLY A 103 13.19 -27.03 20.89
N LEU A 104 13.40 -28.33 20.61
CA LEU A 104 14.34 -28.79 19.59
C LEU A 104 13.94 -28.32 18.20
N GLY A 105 12.66 -28.37 17.84
CA GLY A 105 12.14 -27.84 16.58
C GLY A 105 12.39 -26.33 16.44
N LEU A 106 12.06 -25.55 17.46
CA LEU A 106 12.25 -24.10 17.49
C LEU A 106 13.72 -23.71 17.36
N VAL A 107 14.60 -24.36 18.12
CA VAL A 107 16.03 -24.03 18.14
C VAL A 107 16.74 -24.59 16.92
N ILE A 108 16.74 -25.91 16.72
CA ILE A 108 17.52 -26.56 15.66
C ILE A 108 16.85 -26.30 14.30
N GLY A 109 15.54 -26.55 14.20
CA GLY A 109 14.79 -26.33 12.97
C GLY A 109 14.76 -24.87 12.56
N GLY A 110 14.56 -23.96 13.52
CA GLY A 110 14.59 -22.52 13.29
C GLY A 110 15.97 -22.02 12.85
N LEU A 111 17.04 -22.46 13.51
CA LEU A 111 18.41 -22.07 13.14
C LEU A 111 18.83 -22.63 11.79
N VAL A 112 18.60 -23.92 11.51
CA VAL A 112 18.97 -24.56 10.24
C VAL A 112 18.13 -23.99 9.10
N GLY A 113 16.81 -23.88 9.29
CA GLY A 113 15.89 -23.29 8.33
C GLY A 113 16.20 -21.82 8.06
N GLY A 114 16.42 -21.03 9.10
CA GLY A 114 16.74 -19.61 8.98
C GLY A 114 18.09 -19.36 8.31
N SER A 115 19.13 -20.10 8.72
CA SER A 115 20.48 -19.98 8.14
C SER A 115 20.50 -20.42 6.67
N SER A 116 19.83 -21.51 6.33
CA SER A 116 19.74 -21.98 4.92
C SER A 116 19.02 -20.97 4.03
N GLY A 117 17.89 -20.41 4.47
CA GLY A 117 17.19 -19.37 3.70
C GLY A 117 17.96 -18.06 3.60
N TYR A 118 18.67 -17.67 4.66
CA TYR A 118 19.53 -16.49 4.63
C TYR A 118 20.70 -16.67 3.65
N LEU A 119 21.39 -17.82 3.69
CA LEU A 119 22.47 -18.15 2.76
C LEU A 119 21.96 -18.24 1.33
N PHE A 120 20.81 -18.89 1.10
CA PHE A 120 20.17 -18.94 -0.22
C PHE A 120 19.83 -17.54 -0.73
N GLY A 121 19.21 -16.70 0.10
CA GLY A 121 18.90 -15.32 -0.25
C GLY A 121 20.16 -14.46 -0.51
N ARG A 122 21.24 -14.66 0.25
CA ARG A 122 22.56 -14.05 -0.01
C ARG A 122 23.14 -14.50 -1.35
N VAL A 123 23.01 -15.76 -1.72
CA VAL A 123 23.44 -16.28 -3.03
C VAL A 123 22.60 -15.69 -4.17
N LEU A 124 21.29 -15.55 -3.99
CA LEU A 124 20.43 -14.87 -4.96
C LEU A 124 20.85 -13.40 -5.13
N GLN A 125 21.15 -12.72 -4.02
CA GLN A 125 21.62 -11.33 -4.04
C GLN A 125 22.99 -11.18 -4.70
N SER A 126 23.95 -12.07 -4.40
CA SER A 126 25.30 -12.01 -4.98
C SER A 126 25.29 -12.28 -6.49
N LYS A 127 24.37 -13.14 -6.95
CA LYS A 127 24.11 -13.38 -8.37
C LYS A 127 23.29 -12.29 -9.04
N ARG A 128 22.93 -11.21 -8.32
CA ARG A 128 22.06 -10.12 -8.78
C ARG A 128 20.79 -10.65 -9.43
N VAL A 129 20.21 -11.71 -8.85
CA VAL A 129 18.94 -12.27 -9.33
C VAL A 129 17.90 -11.16 -9.24
N THR A 130 17.34 -10.79 -10.39
CA THR A 130 16.34 -9.73 -10.47
C THR A 130 14.99 -10.26 -9.98
N TRP A 131 14.05 -9.38 -9.63
CA TRP A 131 12.68 -9.79 -9.35
C TRP A 131 12.05 -10.56 -10.51
N THR A 132 12.36 -10.19 -11.77
CA THR A 132 11.95 -10.99 -12.93
C THR A 132 12.56 -12.38 -12.89
N HIS A 133 13.87 -12.52 -12.65
CA HIS A 133 14.50 -13.84 -12.58
C HIS A 133 14.02 -14.66 -11.40
N TRP A 134 13.74 -14.02 -10.26
CA TRP A 134 13.25 -14.68 -9.07
C TRP A 134 11.81 -15.15 -9.24
N LEU A 135 10.93 -14.25 -9.70
CA LEU A 135 9.56 -14.59 -10.05
C LEU A 135 9.60 -15.63 -11.15
N ASN A 136 10.41 -15.51 -12.20
CA ASN A 136 10.57 -16.54 -13.23
C ASN A 136 11.05 -17.88 -12.64
N GLY A 137 12.05 -17.89 -11.76
CA GLY A 137 12.52 -19.11 -11.10
C GLY A 137 11.50 -19.76 -10.17
N PHE A 138 10.53 -19.00 -9.66
CA PHE A 138 9.44 -19.50 -8.80
C PHE A 138 8.13 -19.77 -9.59
N ILE A 139 7.91 -19.11 -10.73
CA ILE A 139 6.60 -18.87 -11.37
C ILE A 139 6.67 -18.86 -12.92
N PHE A 140 7.81 -18.66 -13.60
CA PHE A 140 7.84 -18.57 -15.08
C PHE A 140 9.03 -19.25 -15.78
N ASP A 141 8.72 -20.07 -16.77
CA ASP A 141 9.56 -20.34 -17.92
C ASP A 141 8.90 -19.75 -19.18
N GLY A 142 9.33 -18.54 -19.61
CA GLY A 142 9.65 -18.39 -21.03
C GLY A 142 8.98 -17.36 -21.96
N GLN A 143 8.24 -16.32 -21.54
CA GLN A 143 7.70 -15.37 -22.56
C GLN A 143 7.81 -13.84 -22.33
N LEU A 144 8.20 -13.33 -21.16
CA LEU A 144 8.22 -11.88 -20.95
C LEU A 144 9.53 -11.17 -21.32
N ILE A 145 10.64 -11.89 -21.53
CA ILE A 145 11.94 -11.31 -21.91
C ILE A 145 12.67 -12.27 -22.87
N ASP A 146 13.36 -11.69 -23.84
CA ASP A 146 14.23 -12.24 -24.90
C ASP A 146 14.68 -13.71 -24.75
N LYS A 147 14.60 -14.48 -25.84
CA LYS A 147 14.79 -15.95 -25.92
C LYS A 147 16.20 -16.46 -25.57
N ASN A 148 17.10 -15.59 -25.09
CA ASN A 148 18.53 -15.86 -24.94
C ASN A 148 18.97 -16.18 -23.50
N ILE A 149 18.05 -16.42 -22.56
CA ILE A 149 18.42 -16.84 -21.20
C ILE A 149 18.57 -18.38 -21.15
N PRO A 150 19.69 -18.93 -20.64
CA PRO A 150 19.90 -20.37 -20.58
C PRO A 150 18.90 -21.02 -19.63
N LYS A 151 18.06 -21.93 -20.18
CA LYS A 151 17.15 -22.78 -19.41
C LYS A 151 17.94 -23.75 -18.53
N PHE A 152 17.37 -24.14 -17.39
CA PHE A 152 17.83 -25.34 -16.68
C PHE A 152 17.72 -26.53 -17.62
N SER A 153 18.77 -27.33 -17.76
CA SER A 153 18.78 -28.47 -18.67
C SER A 153 17.87 -29.59 -18.14
N ASP A 154 17.24 -30.35 -19.04
CA ASP A 154 16.42 -31.52 -18.68
C ASP A 154 17.17 -32.50 -17.75
N SER A 155 18.50 -32.55 -17.84
CA SER A 155 19.36 -33.32 -16.94
C SER A 155 19.38 -32.83 -15.49
N GLN A 156 19.21 -31.53 -15.24
CA GLN A 156 19.12 -30.95 -13.89
C GLN A 156 17.77 -31.26 -13.23
N ILE A 157 16.71 -31.36 -14.04
CA ILE A 157 15.36 -31.73 -13.59
C ILE A 157 15.27 -33.24 -13.34
N ALA A 158 15.84 -34.05 -14.24
CA ALA A 158 15.95 -35.51 -14.09
C ALA A 158 16.78 -35.93 -12.85
N PHE A 159 17.63 -35.04 -12.33
CA PHE A 159 18.42 -35.28 -11.13
C PHE A 159 17.62 -35.14 -9.82
N LEU A 160 16.57 -34.31 -9.80
CA LEU A 160 15.78 -34.01 -8.60
C LEU A 160 14.64 -35.02 -8.37
N GLN A 161 14.02 -35.50 -9.44
CA GLN A 161 12.83 -36.36 -9.38
C GLN A 161 13.09 -37.71 -8.68
N PRO A 162 14.18 -38.47 -8.96
CA PRO A 162 14.44 -39.74 -8.29
C PRO A 162 14.69 -39.58 -6.78
N ARG A 163 15.24 -38.45 -6.36
CA ARG A 163 15.59 -38.19 -4.95
C ARG A 163 14.36 -37.93 -4.09
N LEU A 164 13.34 -37.28 -4.64
CA LEU A 164 12.04 -37.11 -3.98
C LEU A 164 11.30 -38.45 -3.88
N THR A 165 11.35 -39.28 -4.92
CA THR A 165 10.78 -40.64 -4.90
C THR A 165 11.48 -41.54 -3.88
N VAL A 166 12.81 -41.47 -3.78
CA VAL A 166 13.60 -42.19 -2.77
C VAL A 166 13.27 -41.70 -1.36
N GLY A 167 13.14 -40.38 -1.15
CA GLY A 167 12.73 -39.83 0.15
C GLY A 167 11.35 -40.31 0.61
N PHE A 168 10.38 -40.36 -0.30
CA PHE A 168 9.05 -40.90 -0.02
C PHE A 168 9.09 -42.41 0.29
N ALA A 169 9.81 -43.20 -0.53
CA ALA A 169 9.95 -44.64 -0.31
C ALA A 169 10.62 -44.96 1.04
N LEU A 170 11.68 -44.23 1.41
CA LEU A 170 12.36 -44.39 2.69
C LEU A 170 11.46 -43.99 3.87
N GLY A 171 10.65 -42.94 3.74
CA GLY A 171 9.67 -42.53 4.76
C GLY A 171 8.57 -43.58 4.97
N SER A 172 8.03 -44.13 3.88
CA SER A 172 7.04 -45.22 3.95
C SER A 172 7.62 -46.51 4.54
N LEU A 173 8.85 -46.88 4.16
CA LEU A 173 9.55 -48.04 4.70
C LEU A 173 9.89 -47.88 6.19
N ALA A 174 10.28 -46.68 6.63
CA ALA A 174 10.49 -46.38 8.05
C ALA A 174 9.18 -46.48 8.85
N GLY A 175 8.06 -46.00 8.30
CA GLY A 175 6.73 -46.16 8.90
C GLY A 175 6.29 -47.62 9.02
N ILE A 176 6.57 -48.44 8.01
CA ILE A 176 6.35 -49.90 8.04
C ILE A 176 7.26 -50.56 9.08
N GLY A 177 8.53 -50.14 9.14
CA GLY A 177 9.53 -50.59 10.12
C GLY A 177 9.12 -50.38 11.57
N GLN A 178 8.49 -49.24 11.87
CA GLN A 178 7.99 -48.94 13.22
C GLN A 178 6.72 -49.71 13.60
N MET A 179 5.99 -50.23 12.62
CA MET A 179 4.78 -51.04 12.84
C MET A 179 5.08 -52.54 12.99
N LEU A 180 6.29 -52.99 12.63
CA LEU A 180 6.72 -54.40 12.75
C LEU A 180 6.50 -55.03 14.14
N PRO A 181 6.73 -54.34 15.27
CA PRO A 181 6.44 -54.89 16.60
C PRO A 181 4.93 -55.10 16.83
N ILE A 182 4.09 -54.18 16.35
CA ILE A 182 2.62 -54.26 16.44
C ILE A 182 2.10 -55.38 15.52
N PHE A 183 2.74 -55.57 14.36
CA PHE A 183 2.40 -56.63 13.42
C PHE A 183 2.68 -58.04 13.97
N ASN A 184 3.61 -58.18 14.92
CA ASN A 184 3.90 -59.48 15.52
C ASN A 184 2.79 -59.97 16.46
N GLU A 185 1.95 -59.07 16.99
CA GLU A 185 0.91 -59.41 17.96
C GLU A 185 -0.49 -59.61 17.35
N GLN A 186 -0.79 -59.04 16.17
CA GLN A 186 -2.13 -59.15 15.55
C GLN A 186 -2.09 -59.37 14.02
N PRO A 187 -1.93 -60.62 13.55
CA PRO A 187 -1.72 -60.94 12.13
C PRO A 187 -2.92 -60.64 11.22
N ASN A 188 -4.14 -60.60 11.76
CA ASN A 188 -5.34 -60.27 10.97
C ASN A 188 -5.38 -58.78 10.55
N ILE A 189 -4.71 -57.92 11.32
CA ILE A 189 -4.53 -56.50 10.95
C ILE A 189 -3.56 -56.37 9.78
N ILE A 190 -2.58 -57.28 9.66
CA ILE A 190 -1.61 -57.31 8.54
C ILE A 190 -2.34 -57.46 7.20
N LEU A 191 -3.25 -58.43 7.09
CA LEU A 191 -4.00 -58.66 5.85
C LEU A 191 -4.81 -57.44 5.45
N GLY A 192 -5.44 -56.75 6.41
CA GLY A 192 -6.21 -55.53 6.17
C GLY A 192 -5.37 -54.36 5.64
N TYR A 193 -4.20 -54.11 6.24
CA TYR A 193 -3.29 -53.07 5.77
C TYR A 193 -2.62 -53.42 4.44
N LEU A 194 -2.22 -54.69 4.23
CA LEU A 194 -1.66 -55.14 2.96
C LEU A 194 -2.69 -54.99 1.82
N TRP A 195 -3.95 -55.36 2.09
CA TRP A 195 -5.05 -55.15 1.15
C TRP A 195 -5.26 -53.67 0.85
N PHE A 196 -5.25 -52.82 1.88
CA PHE A 196 -5.36 -51.37 1.71
C PHE A 196 -4.23 -50.82 0.82
N PHE A 197 -2.97 -51.21 1.05
CA PHE A 197 -1.84 -50.77 0.23
C PHE A 197 -1.89 -51.28 -1.21
N ILE A 198 -2.32 -52.53 -1.42
CA ILE A 198 -2.50 -53.10 -2.76
C ILE A 198 -3.61 -52.35 -3.49
N VAL A 199 -4.75 -52.09 -2.85
CA VAL A 199 -5.87 -51.36 -3.46
C VAL A 199 -5.50 -49.92 -3.77
N VAL A 200 -4.91 -49.20 -2.83
CA VAL A 200 -4.48 -47.82 -3.04
C VAL A 200 -3.41 -47.75 -4.13
N GLY A 201 -2.45 -48.68 -4.13
CA GLY A 201 -1.43 -48.79 -5.18
C GLY A 201 -2.03 -49.07 -6.56
N LEU A 202 -3.01 -49.99 -6.66
CA LEU A 202 -3.70 -50.32 -7.90
C LEU A 202 -4.61 -49.19 -8.40
N ILE A 203 -5.28 -48.47 -7.50
CA ILE A 203 -6.07 -47.28 -7.85
C ILE A 203 -5.16 -46.17 -8.39
N ILE A 204 -4.03 -45.91 -7.73
CA ILE A 204 -3.05 -44.93 -8.20
C ILE A 204 -2.51 -45.35 -9.57
N ALA A 205 -2.13 -46.62 -9.75
CA ALA A 205 -1.63 -47.14 -11.02
C ALA A 205 -2.67 -47.06 -12.16
N TRP A 206 -3.92 -47.44 -11.89
CA TRP A 206 -5.04 -47.37 -12.83
C TRP A 206 -5.37 -45.93 -13.24
N MET A 207 -5.29 -44.98 -12.30
CA MET A 207 -5.53 -43.57 -12.57
C MET A 207 -4.42 -42.92 -13.41
N PHE A 208 -3.16 -43.35 -13.27
CA PHE A 208 -2.07 -42.91 -14.15
C PHE A 208 -2.26 -43.34 -15.61
N SER A 209 -3.10 -44.36 -15.88
CA SER A 209 -3.38 -44.85 -17.23
C SER A 209 -4.52 -44.11 -17.96
N LEU A 210 -5.38 -43.33 -17.28
CA LEU A 210 -6.56 -42.68 -17.89
C LEU A 210 -6.46 -41.15 -17.88
N LYS A 211 -5.81 -40.61 -18.92
CA LYS A 211 -5.43 -39.20 -19.04
C LYS A 211 -6.59 -38.18 -19.15
N SER A 212 -7.82 -38.60 -19.46
CA SER A 212 -8.94 -37.68 -19.80
C SER A 212 -10.08 -37.56 -18.78
N LEU A 213 -10.17 -38.43 -17.77
CA LEU A 213 -11.17 -38.35 -16.68
C LEU A 213 -10.65 -37.65 -15.41
N PHE A 214 -9.43 -37.09 -15.50
CA PHE A 214 -8.56 -36.73 -14.37
C PHE A 214 -9.06 -35.59 -13.47
N HIS A 215 -10.03 -34.78 -13.92
CA HIS A 215 -10.50 -33.64 -13.12
C HIS A 215 -11.65 -33.99 -12.18
N LEU A 216 -12.55 -34.91 -12.57
CA LEU A 216 -13.71 -35.28 -11.75
C LEU A 216 -13.36 -36.38 -10.74
N SER A 217 -12.51 -37.34 -11.12
CA SER A 217 -12.05 -38.42 -10.24
C SER A 217 -11.06 -37.95 -9.16
N TYR A 218 -10.35 -36.85 -9.38
CA TYR A 218 -9.35 -36.31 -8.45
C TYR A 218 -9.95 -35.52 -7.29
N ASP A 219 -10.96 -34.67 -7.55
CA ASP A 219 -11.67 -33.94 -6.48
C ASP A 219 -12.47 -34.93 -5.61
N LEU A 220 -13.02 -35.99 -6.22
CA LEU A 220 -13.64 -37.10 -5.50
C LEU A 220 -12.63 -37.86 -4.63
N LEU A 221 -11.43 -38.16 -5.15
CA LEU A 221 -10.39 -38.87 -4.41
C LEU A 221 -9.82 -38.03 -3.25
N LEU A 222 -9.58 -36.73 -3.44
CA LEU A 222 -9.05 -35.88 -2.37
C LEU A 222 -10.08 -35.72 -1.24
N SER A 223 -11.36 -35.56 -1.58
CA SER A 223 -12.45 -35.62 -0.60
C SER A 223 -12.55 -36.98 0.06
N LEU A 224 -12.42 -38.09 -0.69
CA LEU A 224 -12.48 -39.44 -0.14
C LEU A 224 -11.31 -39.69 0.83
N LEU A 225 -10.08 -39.32 0.46
CA LEU A 225 -8.89 -39.48 1.29
C LEU A 225 -8.92 -38.59 2.53
N PHE A 226 -9.41 -37.34 2.40
CA PHE A 226 -9.61 -36.47 3.54
C PHE A 226 -10.74 -36.97 4.45
N GLY A 227 -11.82 -37.52 3.87
CA GLY A 227 -12.82 -38.28 4.59
C GLY A 227 -12.21 -39.44 5.37
N VAL A 228 -11.45 -40.32 4.72
CA VAL A 228 -10.81 -41.48 5.38
C VAL A 228 -9.90 -41.00 6.51
N PHE A 229 -9.15 -39.94 6.28
CA PHE A 229 -8.25 -39.37 7.28
C PHE A 229 -9.01 -38.81 8.50
N VAL A 230 -10.04 -38.00 8.29
CA VAL A 230 -10.86 -37.43 9.36
C VAL A 230 -11.62 -38.53 10.10
N ALA A 231 -12.18 -39.51 9.38
CA ALA A 231 -12.82 -40.70 9.93
C ALA A 231 -11.89 -41.51 10.84
N HIS A 232 -10.67 -41.76 10.37
CA HIS A 232 -9.68 -42.52 11.10
C HIS A 232 -9.18 -41.75 12.31
N THR A 233 -8.99 -40.44 12.20
CA THR A 233 -8.55 -39.61 13.32
C THR A 233 -9.64 -39.44 14.38
N LEU A 234 -10.86 -39.07 14.00
CA LEU A 234 -12.01 -39.02 14.93
C LEU A 234 -12.31 -40.40 15.50
N GLY A 235 -12.21 -41.44 14.68
CA GLY A 235 -12.28 -42.83 15.11
C GLY A 235 -11.27 -43.10 16.22
N VAL A 236 -9.98 -42.90 15.99
CA VAL A 236 -8.91 -43.18 16.97
C VAL A 236 -9.07 -42.34 18.25
N VAL A 237 -9.41 -41.06 18.14
CA VAL A 237 -9.59 -40.17 19.30
C VAL A 237 -10.84 -40.54 20.11
N LEU A 238 -11.97 -40.82 19.45
CA LEU A 238 -13.23 -41.14 20.12
C LEU A 238 -13.39 -42.62 20.50
N ILE A 239 -12.68 -43.54 19.85
CA ILE A 239 -12.63 -44.98 20.21
C ILE A 239 -12.12 -45.16 21.63
N ASN A 240 -11.25 -44.26 22.09
CA ASN A 240 -10.74 -44.24 23.46
C ASN A 240 -11.72 -43.59 24.46
N LEU A 241 -12.70 -42.83 24.00
CA LEU A 241 -13.68 -42.12 24.85
C LEU A 241 -15.06 -42.80 24.89
N LEU A 242 -15.50 -43.45 23.81
CA LEU A 242 -16.84 -44.03 23.66
C LEU A 242 -16.78 -45.36 22.87
N PRO A 243 -16.44 -46.49 23.53
CA PRO A 243 -16.12 -47.75 22.86
C PRO A 243 -17.32 -48.44 22.18
N THR A 244 -18.56 -48.07 22.47
CA THR A 244 -19.78 -48.69 21.91
C THR A 244 -20.22 -48.10 20.56
N HIS A 245 -19.66 -46.98 20.10
CA HIS A 245 -20.13 -46.26 18.90
C HIS A 245 -19.06 -46.10 17.79
N ARG A 246 -18.09 -47.01 17.74
CA ARG A 246 -16.90 -46.93 16.88
C ARG A 246 -17.21 -46.76 15.39
N MET A 247 -18.18 -47.53 14.88
CA MET A 247 -18.58 -47.48 13.47
C MET A 247 -19.27 -46.15 13.13
N ALA A 248 -20.24 -45.70 13.93
CA ALA A 248 -20.99 -44.48 13.66
C ALA A 248 -20.11 -43.22 13.66
N LEU A 249 -19.12 -43.15 14.55
CA LEU A 249 -18.20 -42.02 14.65
C LEU A 249 -17.16 -42.00 13.53
N PHE A 250 -16.67 -43.17 13.11
CA PHE A 250 -15.81 -43.29 11.94
C PHE A 250 -16.55 -42.85 10.67
N THR A 251 -17.78 -43.34 10.44
CA THR A 251 -18.59 -42.96 9.28
C THR A 251 -18.99 -41.48 9.31
N GLY A 252 -19.29 -40.91 10.48
CA GLY A 252 -19.58 -39.49 10.65
C GLY A 252 -18.39 -38.58 10.34
N GLY A 253 -17.19 -38.92 10.84
CA GLY A 253 -15.95 -38.22 10.51
C GLY A 253 -15.61 -38.32 9.01
N PHE A 254 -15.87 -39.47 8.40
CA PHE A 254 -15.70 -39.68 6.96
C PHE A 254 -16.56 -38.75 6.12
N LEU A 255 -17.84 -38.67 6.45
CA LEU A 255 -18.82 -37.83 5.76
C LEU A 255 -18.51 -36.35 5.94
N ILE A 256 -18.22 -35.90 7.16
CA ILE A 256 -17.90 -34.50 7.44
C ILE A 256 -16.61 -34.09 6.74
N GLY A 257 -15.55 -34.91 6.82
CA GLY A 257 -14.30 -34.67 6.10
C GLY A 257 -14.54 -34.57 4.59
N SER A 258 -15.16 -35.58 3.99
CA SER A 258 -15.41 -35.62 2.54
C SER A 258 -16.24 -34.43 2.04
N LEU A 259 -17.30 -34.05 2.78
CA LEU A 259 -18.17 -32.92 2.45
C LEU A 259 -17.47 -31.57 2.64
N SER A 260 -16.64 -31.42 3.67
CA SER A 260 -15.86 -30.20 3.92
C SER A 260 -14.80 -29.97 2.84
N GLY A 261 -14.11 -31.04 2.42
CA GLY A 261 -13.13 -31.00 1.33
C GLY A 261 -13.77 -30.65 -0.02
N TYR A 262 -15.00 -31.12 -0.26
CA TYR A 262 -15.73 -30.88 -1.50
C TYR A 262 -16.35 -29.47 -1.54
N GLY A 263 -16.98 -29.03 -0.44
CA GLY A 263 -17.76 -27.80 -0.39
C GLY A 263 -16.94 -26.50 -0.29
N LEU A 264 -15.73 -26.54 0.27
CA LEU A 264 -14.94 -25.32 0.50
C LEU A 264 -14.08 -24.89 -0.70
N GLY A 265 -14.05 -25.67 -1.79
CA GLY A 265 -13.29 -25.36 -2.99
C GLY A 265 -11.77 -25.49 -2.81
N ARG A 266 -11.05 -25.65 -3.94
CA ARG A 266 -9.63 -26.05 -4.02
C ARG A 266 -8.66 -25.25 -3.15
N LYS A 267 -8.92 -23.95 -2.91
CA LYS A 267 -7.99 -23.05 -2.21
C LYS A 267 -8.19 -23.02 -0.71
N ILE A 268 -9.43 -23.09 -0.23
CA ILE A 268 -9.73 -23.12 1.20
C ILE A 268 -9.53 -24.55 1.71
N GLY A 269 -9.89 -25.57 0.92
CA GLY A 269 -9.65 -26.97 1.26
C GLY A 269 -8.19 -27.27 1.61
N ALA A 270 -7.21 -26.81 0.84
CA ALA A 270 -5.80 -27.05 1.14
C ALA A 270 -5.33 -26.37 2.44
N VAL A 271 -5.76 -25.14 2.70
CA VAL A 271 -5.42 -24.41 3.94
C VAL A 271 -6.14 -25.02 5.14
N THR A 272 -7.40 -25.43 4.99
CA THR A 272 -8.18 -26.12 6.01
C THR A 272 -7.61 -27.50 6.29
N ILE A 273 -7.16 -28.25 5.29
CA ILE A 273 -6.46 -29.53 5.44
C ILE A 273 -5.14 -29.32 6.17
N LEU A 274 -4.34 -28.32 5.79
CA LEU A 274 -3.07 -28.02 6.45
C LEU A 274 -3.28 -27.59 7.90
N PHE A 275 -4.27 -26.73 8.17
CA PHE A 275 -4.63 -26.28 9.51
C PHE A 275 -5.13 -27.44 10.38
N TRP A 276 -6.03 -28.28 9.85
CA TRP A 276 -6.51 -29.46 10.57
C TRP A 276 -5.42 -30.49 10.79
N ALA A 277 -4.55 -30.71 9.80
CA ALA A 277 -3.38 -31.56 9.97
C ALA A 277 -2.46 -31.03 11.07
N LEU A 278 -2.14 -29.73 11.07
CA LEU A 278 -1.34 -29.12 12.13
C LEU A 278 -2.02 -29.19 13.50
N LEU A 279 -3.32 -28.90 13.59
CA LEU A 279 -4.10 -28.96 14.83
C LEU A 279 -4.19 -30.39 15.36
N ILE A 280 -4.45 -31.38 14.50
CA ILE A 280 -4.49 -32.79 14.86
C ILE A 280 -3.10 -33.27 15.29
N THR A 281 -2.03 -32.85 14.59
CA THR A 281 -0.66 -33.23 14.98
C THR A 281 -0.31 -32.63 16.34
N PHE A 282 -0.70 -31.37 16.57
CA PHE A 282 -0.51 -30.67 17.83
C PHE A 282 -1.28 -31.35 18.96
N LEU A 283 -2.57 -31.63 18.78
CA LEU A 283 -3.41 -32.32 19.76
C LEU A 283 -2.96 -33.77 19.99
N ALA A 284 -2.54 -34.49 18.95
CA ALA A 284 -1.99 -35.84 19.08
C ALA A 284 -0.68 -35.84 19.86
N GLY A 285 0.19 -34.86 19.63
CA GLY A 285 1.40 -34.66 20.43
C GLY A 285 1.13 -34.25 21.89
N LEU A 286 0.04 -33.52 22.14
CA LEU A 286 -0.38 -33.07 23.47
C LEU A 286 -1.05 -34.19 24.27
N LEU A 287 -1.75 -35.10 23.59
CA LEU A 287 -2.47 -36.24 24.15
C LEU A 287 -1.66 -37.56 24.11
N ASP A 288 -0.39 -37.49 23.69
CA ASP A 288 0.52 -38.63 23.54
C ASP A 288 -0.02 -39.77 22.66
N LEU A 289 -0.81 -39.41 21.65
CA LEU A 289 -1.37 -40.36 20.69
C LEU A 289 -0.27 -40.84 19.72
N TYR A 290 -0.21 -42.16 19.53
CA TYR A 290 0.88 -42.94 18.91
C TYR A 290 1.70 -42.24 17.79
N PRO A 291 3.05 -42.34 17.81
CA PRO A 291 3.98 -41.68 16.88
C PRO A 291 3.84 -42.09 15.40
N THR A 292 3.15 -43.19 15.13
CA THR A 292 2.84 -43.64 13.77
C THR A 292 1.87 -42.66 13.07
N SER A 293 0.86 -42.14 13.77
CA SER A 293 -0.11 -41.20 13.20
C SER A 293 0.51 -39.85 12.81
N THR A 294 1.46 -39.36 13.60
CA THR A 294 2.21 -38.12 13.32
C THR A 294 3.21 -38.30 12.17
N GLY A 295 3.83 -39.47 12.03
CA GLY A 295 4.69 -39.81 10.88
C GLY A 295 3.93 -39.86 9.56
N TRP A 296 2.73 -40.46 9.54
CA TRP A 296 1.87 -40.44 8.34
C TRP A 296 1.44 -39.02 7.98
N LEU A 297 1.08 -38.21 8.96
CA LEU A 297 0.66 -36.84 8.76
C LEU A 297 1.80 -35.94 8.26
N ALA A 298 3.01 -36.11 8.80
CA ALA A 298 4.22 -35.50 8.27
C ALA A 298 4.44 -35.89 6.80
N GLY A 299 4.30 -37.18 6.48
CA GLY A 299 4.39 -37.72 5.13
C GLY A 299 3.37 -37.10 4.19
N PHE A 300 2.11 -36.93 4.61
CA PHE A 300 1.06 -36.30 3.82
C PHE A 300 1.26 -34.79 3.65
N ILE A 301 1.75 -34.08 4.66
CA ILE A 301 2.07 -32.65 4.55
C ILE A 301 3.26 -32.47 3.61
N ILE A 302 4.34 -33.23 3.79
CA ILE A 302 5.54 -33.17 2.94
C ILE A 302 5.16 -33.58 1.51
N PHE A 303 4.39 -34.64 1.32
CA PHE A 303 3.93 -35.07 0.00
C PHE A 303 2.97 -34.06 -0.62
N GLY A 304 2.02 -33.50 0.12
CA GLY A 304 1.08 -32.48 -0.37
C GLY A 304 1.78 -31.17 -0.74
N VAL A 305 2.76 -30.74 0.05
CA VAL A 305 3.59 -29.56 -0.23
C VAL A 305 4.54 -29.84 -1.40
N ALA A 306 5.27 -30.97 -1.40
CA ALA A 306 6.17 -31.35 -2.48
C ALA A 306 5.41 -31.59 -3.79
N HIS A 307 4.24 -32.23 -3.76
CA HIS A 307 3.38 -32.45 -4.92
C HIS A 307 2.71 -31.15 -5.39
N GLY A 308 2.28 -30.27 -4.47
CA GLY A 308 1.79 -28.93 -4.81
C GLY A 308 2.88 -28.09 -5.49
N LEU A 309 4.08 -28.08 -4.92
CA LEU A 309 5.26 -27.41 -5.49
C LEU A 309 5.66 -28.03 -6.84
N THR A 310 5.70 -29.36 -6.96
CA THR A 310 6.06 -30.06 -8.20
C THR A 310 4.96 -30.06 -9.25
N ARG A 311 3.67 -29.84 -8.94
CA ARG A 311 2.61 -29.62 -9.95
C ARG A 311 2.50 -28.16 -10.39
N MET A 312 2.76 -27.22 -9.48
CA MET A 312 2.98 -25.82 -9.85
C MET A 312 4.19 -25.68 -10.80
N TRP A 313 5.11 -26.65 -10.75
CA TRP A 313 6.34 -26.66 -11.55
C TRP A 313 6.06 -26.93 -13.06
N PRO A 314 5.81 -28.11 -13.64
CA PRO A 314 5.81 -28.22 -15.12
C PRO A 314 4.55 -27.68 -15.82
N THR A 315 3.37 -27.72 -15.19
CA THR A 315 2.10 -27.44 -15.90
C THR A 315 1.68 -25.96 -15.86
N TYR A 316 2.22 -25.19 -14.91
CA TYR A 316 1.95 -23.75 -14.77
C TYR A 316 3.15 -22.88 -15.18
N LEU A 317 4.38 -23.40 -15.18
CA LEU A 317 5.58 -22.61 -15.52
C LEU A 317 5.59 -22.11 -16.98
N ASN A 318 4.86 -22.71 -17.92
CA ASN A 318 5.00 -22.27 -19.32
C ASN A 318 4.36 -20.90 -19.64
N GLN A 319 3.35 -20.42 -18.90
CA GLN A 319 2.72 -19.11 -19.14
C GLN A 319 1.94 -18.61 -17.92
N ILE A 320 2.61 -18.22 -16.82
CA ILE A 320 1.93 -17.40 -15.81
C ILE A 320 1.77 -15.99 -16.40
N SER A 321 0.54 -15.51 -16.54
CA SER A 321 0.26 -14.18 -17.08
C SER A 321 0.53 -13.10 -16.03
N PHE A 322 0.76 -11.85 -16.47
CA PHE A 322 0.79 -10.69 -15.58
C PHE A 322 -0.45 -10.65 -14.67
N ASP A 323 -1.64 -11.00 -15.20
CA ASP A 323 -2.89 -11.02 -14.44
C ASP A 323 -2.83 -11.94 -13.22
N THR A 324 -2.11 -13.06 -13.32
CA THR A 324 -1.94 -13.98 -12.20
C THR A 324 -1.06 -13.35 -11.13
N VAL A 325 0.12 -12.84 -11.49
CA VAL A 325 1.01 -12.16 -10.53
C VAL A 325 0.32 -10.95 -9.91
N TYR A 326 -0.40 -10.19 -10.72
CA TYR A 326 -1.23 -9.08 -10.26
C TYR A 326 -2.28 -9.57 -9.27
N ALA A 327 -3.01 -10.66 -9.51
CA ALA A 327 -3.99 -11.21 -8.58
C ALA A 327 -3.38 -11.64 -7.22
N TYR A 328 -2.12 -12.11 -7.22
CA TYR A 328 -1.43 -12.55 -5.99
C TYR A 328 -0.63 -11.45 -5.28
N ARG A 329 -0.53 -10.23 -5.84
CA ARG A 329 0.29 -9.14 -5.29
C ARG A 329 -0.01 -8.79 -3.82
N TYR A 330 -1.28 -8.86 -3.42
CA TYR A 330 -1.69 -8.55 -2.05
C TYR A 330 -1.13 -9.54 -1.04
N TRP A 331 -0.93 -10.79 -1.45
CA TRP A 331 -0.36 -11.82 -0.59
C TRP A 331 1.16 -11.69 -0.52
N LEU A 332 1.83 -11.45 -1.65
CA LEU A 332 3.29 -11.28 -1.71
C LEU A 332 3.78 -10.10 -0.87
N LEU A 333 3.00 -9.02 -0.82
CA LEU A 333 3.36 -7.76 -0.17
C LEU A 333 2.28 -7.33 0.84
N TRP A 334 1.74 -8.29 1.61
CA TRP A 334 0.61 -8.06 2.52
C TRP A 334 0.88 -6.98 3.59
N TRP A 335 2.14 -6.79 3.96
CA TRP A 335 2.62 -5.81 4.95
C TRP A 335 2.82 -4.39 4.39
N ALA A 336 2.74 -4.19 3.07
CA ALA A 336 3.14 -2.96 2.40
C ALA A 336 2.00 -1.92 2.33
N LYS A 337 1.98 -0.92 3.24
CA LYS A 337 1.07 0.25 3.16
C LYS A 337 1.32 1.01 1.86
N ARG A 338 0.26 1.49 1.18
CA ARG A 338 0.40 2.33 -0.03
C ARG A 338 1.26 3.58 0.26
N PRO A 339 2.20 3.97 -0.62
CA PRO A 339 2.96 5.23 -0.47
C PRO A 339 2.08 6.43 -0.81
N TYR A 340 2.51 7.63 -0.42
CA TYR A 340 1.85 8.86 -0.84
C TYR A 340 2.20 9.19 -2.30
N THR A 341 1.34 9.94 -2.99
CA THR A 341 1.57 10.33 -4.39
C THR A 341 2.91 11.08 -4.59
N THR A 342 3.30 11.92 -3.63
CA THR A 342 4.57 12.65 -3.66
C THR A 342 5.78 11.71 -3.59
N GLU A 343 5.72 10.67 -2.74
CA GLU A 343 6.74 9.62 -2.66
C GLU A 343 6.87 8.87 -3.99
N VAL A 344 5.75 8.52 -4.62
CA VAL A 344 5.73 7.81 -5.91
C VAL A 344 6.36 8.66 -7.02
N ALA A 345 5.98 9.93 -7.14
CA ALA A 345 6.54 10.82 -8.15
C ALA A 345 8.05 11.01 -7.96
N ALA A 346 8.52 11.17 -6.72
CA ALA A 346 9.94 11.28 -6.40
C ALA A 346 10.70 10.00 -6.77
N ALA A 347 10.16 8.82 -6.43
CA ALA A 347 10.75 7.53 -6.77
C ALA A 347 10.85 7.33 -8.30
N LEU A 348 9.81 7.70 -9.05
CA LEU A 348 9.79 7.61 -10.51
C LEU A 348 10.80 8.55 -11.16
N ARG A 349 10.86 9.82 -10.74
CA ARG A 349 11.85 10.78 -11.30
C ARG A 349 13.29 10.34 -11.13
N HIS A 350 13.59 9.64 -10.04
CA HIS A 350 14.96 9.22 -9.77
C HIS A 350 15.39 7.99 -10.60
N HIS A 351 14.47 7.09 -10.94
CA HIS A 351 14.82 5.77 -11.48
C HIS A 351 14.18 5.38 -12.80
N ALA A 352 13.13 6.07 -13.23
CA ALA A 352 12.41 5.71 -14.43
C ALA A 352 13.11 6.26 -15.68
N THR A 353 14.20 5.62 -16.10
CA THR A 353 15.01 6.00 -17.27
C THR A 353 14.41 5.57 -18.61
N GLY A 354 13.34 4.79 -18.61
CA GLY A 354 12.67 4.34 -19.82
C GLY A 354 11.85 5.44 -20.49
N VAL A 355 11.87 5.49 -21.83
CA VAL A 355 11.16 6.49 -22.66
C VAL A 355 9.68 6.64 -22.24
N THR A 356 8.99 5.54 -21.96
CA THR A 356 7.59 5.56 -21.54
C THR A 356 7.36 6.35 -20.25
N TRP A 357 8.23 6.20 -19.25
CA TRP A 357 8.08 6.91 -17.98
C TRP A 357 8.54 8.36 -18.07
N GLN A 358 9.54 8.65 -18.89
CA GLN A 358 9.94 10.03 -19.15
C GLN A 358 8.77 10.81 -19.76
N VAL A 359 8.11 10.25 -20.79
CA VAL A 359 6.90 10.85 -21.37
C VAL A 359 5.80 11.04 -20.33
N ALA A 360 5.57 10.04 -19.47
CA ALA A 360 4.56 10.15 -18.41
C ALA A 360 4.88 11.24 -17.37
N LEU A 361 6.15 11.38 -16.99
CA LEU A 361 6.62 12.40 -16.05
C LEU A 361 6.60 13.81 -16.67
N ASP A 362 6.94 13.95 -17.94
CA ASP A 362 6.86 15.21 -18.67
C ASP A 362 5.41 15.69 -18.79
N GLN A 363 4.49 14.78 -19.13
CA GLN A 363 3.06 15.07 -19.14
C GLN A 363 2.54 15.41 -17.74
N LEU A 364 2.95 14.68 -16.71
CA LEU A 364 2.60 15.02 -15.33
C LEU A 364 3.07 16.44 -14.97
N ASN A 365 4.31 16.81 -15.30
CA ASN A 365 4.83 18.14 -15.03
C ASN A 365 4.06 19.23 -15.81
N SER A 366 3.69 18.97 -17.06
CA SER A 366 2.85 19.88 -17.85
C SER A 366 1.46 20.05 -17.23
N GLU A 367 0.83 18.97 -16.75
CA GLU A 367 -0.50 19.02 -16.14
C GLU A 367 -0.49 19.66 -14.74
N LEU A 368 0.61 19.50 -13.98
CA LEU A 368 0.82 20.22 -12.72
C LEU A 368 0.92 21.73 -12.89
N GLN A 369 1.32 22.22 -14.08
CA GLN A 369 1.35 23.66 -14.40
C GLN A 369 -0.01 24.20 -14.84
N LYS A 370 -0.84 23.38 -15.48
CA LYS A 370 -2.15 23.80 -15.99
C LYS A 370 -3.23 23.88 -14.91
N LEU A 371 -3.08 23.12 -13.83
CA LEU A 371 -4.02 23.09 -12.69
C LEU A 371 -5.48 22.96 -13.13
N ARG A 372 -5.80 21.89 -13.86
CA ARG A 372 -7.17 21.64 -14.34
C ARG A 372 -8.14 21.54 -13.16
N SER A 373 -9.39 21.94 -13.40
CA SER A 373 -10.48 21.81 -12.42
C SER A 373 -10.61 20.38 -11.88
N PRO A 374 -10.96 20.19 -10.60
CA PRO A 374 -11.18 18.88 -9.98
C PRO A 374 -12.07 17.94 -10.79
N THR A 375 -13.16 18.44 -11.37
CA THR A 375 -14.13 17.65 -12.14
C THR A 375 -13.48 16.88 -13.30
N VAL A 376 -12.64 17.57 -14.08
CA VAL A 376 -11.92 16.96 -15.22
C VAL A 376 -10.94 15.88 -14.74
N LEU A 377 -10.27 16.11 -13.62
CA LEU A 377 -9.34 15.13 -13.04
C LEU A 377 -10.07 13.91 -12.48
N LEU A 378 -11.26 14.08 -11.92
CA LEU A 378 -12.11 12.97 -11.50
C LEU A 378 -12.58 12.12 -12.69
N ASP A 379 -12.80 12.73 -13.85
CA ASP A 379 -13.10 12.00 -15.08
C ASP A 379 -11.88 11.25 -15.61
N TYR A 380 -10.68 11.80 -15.47
CA TYR A 380 -9.44 11.08 -15.78
C TYR A 380 -9.27 9.83 -14.92
N LEU A 381 -9.65 9.86 -13.64
CA LEU A 381 -9.66 8.66 -12.78
C LEU A 381 -10.61 7.56 -13.27
N ARG A 382 -11.65 7.93 -14.02
CA ARG A 382 -12.64 7.01 -14.60
C ARG A 382 -12.28 6.53 -16.00
N SER A 383 -11.43 7.28 -16.70
CA SER A 383 -11.03 7.00 -18.07
C SER A 383 -10.34 5.64 -18.22
N ASP A 384 -10.34 5.09 -19.43
CA ASP A 384 -9.63 3.85 -19.78
C ASP A 384 -8.12 4.06 -20.03
N ASP A 385 -7.68 5.32 -20.15
CA ASP A 385 -6.27 5.67 -20.27
C ASP A 385 -5.53 5.57 -18.92
N TRP A 386 -4.52 4.70 -18.86
CA TRP A 386 -3.71 4.53 -17.66
C TRP A 386 -2.91 5.79 -17.33
N LEU A 387 -2.53 6.59 -18.34
CA LEU A 387 -1.73 7.78 -18.14
C LEU A 387 -2.55 8.90 -17.48
N GLY A 388 -3.78 9.13 -17.95
CA GLY A 388 -4.75 9.97 -17.26
C GLY A 388 -5.01 9.53 -15.80
N ARG A 389 -5.18 8.23 -15.57
CA ARG A 389 -5.35 7.66 -14.21
C ARG A 389 -4.11 7.78 -13.34
N PHE A 390 -2.91 7.80 -13.93
CA PHE A 390 -1.66 8.08 -13.23
C PHE A 390 -1.56 9.57 -12.87
N ILE A 391 -1.81 10.47 -13.81
CA ILE A 391 -1.64 11.93 -13.62
C ILE A 391 -2.66 12.48 -12.61
N ALA A 392 -3.93 12.08 -12.72
CA ALA A 392 -5.01 12.70 -11.95
C ALA A 392 -4.81 12.68 -10.42
N PRO A 393 -4.41 11.56 -9.76
CA PRO A 393 -4.10 11.56 -8.34
C PRO A 393 -3.01 12.56 -7.94
N HIS A 394 -1.96 12.72 -8.75
CA HIS A 394 -0.87 13.65 -8.43
C HIS A 394 -1.32 15.10 -8.54
N VAL A 395 -2.10 15.45 -9.57
CA VAL A 395 -2.63 16.81 -9.74
C VAL A 395 -3.69 17.12 -8.67
N LEU A 396 -4.58 16.17 -8.36
CA LEU A 396 -5.57 16.34 -7.28
C LEU A 396 -4.89 16.58 -5.93
N VAL A 397 -3.81 15.85 -5.62
CA VAL A 397 -3.05 16.10 -4.38
C VAL A 397 -2.39 17.47 -4.40
N ARG A 398 -1.89 17.92 -5.56
CA ARG A 398 -1.29 19.25 -5.71
C ARG A 398 -2.31 20.37 -5.50
N LEU A 399 -3.54 20.22 -5.98
CA LEU A 399 -4.61 21.20 -5.76
C LEU A 399 -4.94 21.38 -4.27
N GLY A 400 -4.78 20.31 -3.48
CA GLY A 400 -4.94 20.34 -2.04
C GLY A 400 -6.39 20.18 -1.61
N SER A 401 -6.97 21.20 -0.96
CA SER A 401 -8.33 21.09 -0.42
C SER A 401 -9.46 21.23 -1.44
N GLU A 402 -9.21 21.84 -2.60
CA GLU A 402 -10.21 22.08 -3.63
C GLU A 402 -10.99 20.81 -4.06
N PRO A 403 -10.35 19.65 -4.32
CA PRO A 403 -11.09 18.43 -4.67
C PRO A 403 -11.68 17.66 -3.48
N VAL A 404 -11.48 18.09 -2.23
CA VAL A 404 -11.80 17.26 -1.06
C VAL A 404 -13.28 16.91 -0.98
N GLU A 405 -14.19 17.86 -1.18
CA GLU A 405 -15.64 17.60 -1.12
C GLU A 405 -16.07 16.49 -2.10
N ALA A 406 -15.68 16.62 -3.37
CA ALA A 406 -16.00 15.63 -4.39
C ALA A 406 -15.33 14.26 -4.12
N LEU A 407 -14.14 14.25 -3.50
CA LEU A 407 -13.47 13.01 -3.10
C LEU A 407 -14.13 12.36 -1.88
N LEU A 408 -14.62 13.14 -0.92
CA LEU A 408 -15.39 12.66 0.24
C LEU A 408 -16.66 11.95 -0.22
N ASP A 409 -17.37 12.52 -1.21
CA ASP A 409 -18.55 11.90 -1.82
C ASP A 409 -18.26 10.51 -2.41
N LEU A 410 -17.09 10.32 -3.01
CA LEU A 410 -16.65 9.03 -3.55
C LEU A 410 -16.18 8.08 -2.43
N ALA A 411 -15.50 8.62 -1.43
CA ALA A 411 -14.95 7.86 -0.30
C ALA A 411 -16.04 7.37 0.67
N ASN A 412 -17.18 8.07 0.75
CA ASN A 412 -18.33 7.70 1.56
C ASN A 412 -19.25 6.66 0.91
N LYS A 413 -18.94 6.22 -0.33
CA LYS A 413 -19.68 5.18 -1.06
C LYS A 413 -18.85 3.89 -1.12
N PRO A 414 -18.99 2.92 -0.18
CA PRO A 414 -18.09 1.76 -0.07
C PRO A 414 -18.04 0.88 -1.31
N ASN A 415 -19.15 0.81 -2.06
CA ASN A 415 -19.28 0.01 -3.27
C ASN A 415 -18.81 0.74 -4.54
N HIS A 416 -18.41 2.02 -4.44
CA HIS A 416 -17.96 2.78 -5.59
C HIS A 416 -16.58 2.28 -6.05
N ARG A 417 -16.37 2.07 -7.36
CA ARG A 417 -15.10 1.56 -7.93
C ARG A 417 -13.89 2.39 -7.50
N LEU A 418 -14.06 3.71 -7.36
CA LEU A 418 -13.01 4.64 -6.94
C LEU A 418 -12.88 4.83 -5.42
N ASN A 419 -13.68 4.15 -4.58
CA ASN A 419 -13.70 4.36 -3.13
C ASN A 419 -12.29 4.30 -2.50
N LYS A 420 -11.56 3.21 -2.75
CA LYS A 420 -10.19 3.01 -2.24
C LYS A 420 -9.19 4.04 -2.78
N THR A 421 -9.37 4.45 -4.04
CA THR A 421 -8.51 5.45 -4.68
C THR A 421 -8.77 6.83 -4.09
N ALA A 422 -10.04 7.22 -3.90
CA ALA A 422 -10.42 8.48 -3.27
C ALA A 422 -9.91 8.58 -1.84
N LEU A 423 -10.07 7.53 -1.03
CA LEU A 423 -9.51 7.45 0.33
C LEU A 423 -7.99 7.65 0.36
N TRP A 424 -7.28 7.10 -0.62
CA TRP A 424 -5.83 7.26 -0.73
C TRP A 424 -5.42 8.67 -1.19
N ILE A 425 -6.16 9.26 -2.14
CA ILE A 425 -5.92 10.65 -2.58
C ILE A 425 -6.15 11.61 -1.41
N LEU A 426 -7.24 11.43 -0.66
CA LEU A 426 -7.53 12.22 0.55
C LEU A 426 -6.44 12.08 1.63
N ASP A 427 -5.93 10.86 1.87
CA ASP A 427 -4.79 10.64 2.77
C ASP A 427 -3.53 11.35 2.27
N SER A 428 -3.32 11.38 0.96
CA SER A 428 -2.18 12.05 0.33
C SER A 428 -2.31 13.58 0.37
N ILE A 429 -3.52 14.14 0.19
CA ILE A 429 -3.81 15.58 0.39
C ILE A 429 -3.52 15.99 1.82
N SER A 430 -4.04 15.22 2.79
CA SER A 430 -3.79 15.44 4.22
C SER A 430 -2.29 15.45 4.51
N HIS A 431 -1.58 14.41 4.08
CA HIS A 431 -0.13 14.32 4.29
C HIS A 431 0.64 15.46 3.60
N ASP A 432 0.34 15.76 2.33
CA ASP A 432 1.06 16.79 1.57
C ASP A 432 0.85 18.18 2.18
N THR A 433 -0.41 18.58 2.38
CA THR A 433 -0.73 19.92 2.88
C THR A 433 -0.24 20.14 4.31
N THR A 434 -0.35 19.15 5.20
CA THR A 434 0.24 19.25 6.56
C THR A 434 1.76 19.35 6.51
N THR A 435 2.43 18.58 5.64
CA THR A 435 3.90 18.65 5.50
C THR A 435 4.35 20.01 4.96
N ARG A 436 3.64 20.55 3.96
CA ARG A 436 4.04 21.78 3.25
C ARG A 436 3.67 23.05 4.02
N LEU A 437 2.49 23.05 4.64
CA LEU A 437 1.82 24.24 5.19
C LEU A 437 1.69 24.20 6.72
N GLY A 438 1.67 23.02 7.36
CA GLY A 438 1.20 22.79 8.75
C GLY A 438 1.59 23.87 9.75
N ASP A 439 2.87 23.97 10.11
CA ASP A 439 3.36 24.88 11.16
C ASP A 439 3.27 26.37 10.79
N ARG A 440 2.94 26.69 9.53
CA ARG A 440 2.90 28.06 8.99
C ARG A 440 1.52 28.46 8.48
N ALA A 441 0.52 27.58 8.55
CA ALA A 441 -0.78 27.78 7.92
C ALA A 441 -1.41 29.12 8.35
N ASP A 442 -1.31 29.48 9.62
CA ASP A 442 -1.85 30.73 10.17
C ASP A 442 -1.13 32.02 9.70
N ARG A 443 -0.04 31.90 8.93
CA ARG A 443 0.77 32.99 8.36
C ARG A 443 0.78 33.01 6.84
N LEU A 444 -0.02 32.17 6.21
CA LEU A 444 -0.09 32.03 4.76
C LEU A 444 -1.41 32.62 4.25
N LEU A 445 -1.33 33.54 3.30
CA LEU A 445 -2.49 34.13 2.62
C LEU A 445 -2.60 33.61 1.20
N CYS A 446 -3.78 33.21 0.77
CA CYS A 446 -4.01 32.80 -0.62
C CYS A 446 -3.72 33.96 -1.58
N VAL A 447 -3.04 33.71 -2.70
CA VAL A 447 -2.70 34.76 -3.68
C VAL A 447 -3.95 35.36 -4.34
N ASP A 448 -4.96 34.52 -4.60
CA ASP A 448 -6.20 34.94 -5.25
C ASP A 448 -7.15 35.63 -4.27
N CYS A 449 -7.46 34.97 -3.15
CA CYS A 449 -8.46 35.43 -2.19
C CYS A 449 -7.91 36.38 -1.12
N LEU A 450 -6.59 36.38 -0.89
CA LEU A 450 -5.93 37.15 0.17
C LEU A 450 -6.53 36.87 1.56
N THR A 451 -7.01 35.65 1.77
CA THR A 451 -7.48 35.14 3.07
C THR A 451 -6.48 34.14 3.64
N TYR A 452 -6.41 34.06 4.96
CA TYR A 452 -5.54 33.11 5.65
C TYR A 452 -5.88 31.66 5.30
N CYS A 453 -4.84 30.82 5.28
CA CYS A 453 -4.95 29.38 5.16
C CYS A 453 -5.61 28.80 6.42
N GLY A 454 -6.71 28.07 6.23
CA GLY A 454 -7.44 27.38 7.27
C GLY A 454 -6.93 25.95 7.49
N THR A 455 -7.25 25.40 8.66
CA THR A 455 -7.07 23.98 8.97
C THR A 455 -8.44 23.33 9.01
N TYR A 456 -8.60 22.26 8.23
CA TYR A 456 -9.85 21.51 8.10
C TYR A 456 -9.62 20.11 8.64
N THR A 457 -10.65 19.54 9.26
CA THR A 457 -10.64 18.15 9.72
C THR A 457 -11.92 17.47 9.30
N GLU A 458 -11.78 16.42 8.51
CA GLU A 458 -12.89 15.66 7.96
C GLU A 458 -12.83 14.20 8.44
N HIS A 459 -14.00 13.61 8.64
CA HIS A 459 -14.14 12.24 9.11
C HIS A 459 -14.66 11.33 8.00
N VAL A 460 -13.89 10.30 7.65
CA VAL A 460 -14.28 9.29 6.67
C VAL A 460 -14.27 7.91 7.33
N GLY A 461 -15.47 7.41 7.66
CA GLY A 461 -15.62 6.21 8.47
C GLY A 461 -14.99 6.40 9.86
N LYS A 462 -13.94 5.63 10.17
CA LYS A 462 -13.20 5.72 11.45
C LYS A 462 -11.94 6.58 11.36
N LYS A 463 -11.64 7.14 10.19
CA LYS A 463 -10.41 7.89 9.96
C LYS A 463 -10.68 9.39 10.04
N SER A 464 -9.82 10.10 10.76
CA SER A 464 -9.76 11.57 10.73
C SER A 464 -8.69 12.01 9.75
N LEU A 465 -9.00 13.01 8.93
CA LEU A 465 -8.11 13.58 7.92
C LEU A 465 -7.99 15.08 8.18
N THR A 466 -6.79 15.55 8.51
CA THR A 466 -6.52 16.97 8.70
C THR A 466 -5.76 17.50 7.48
N TYR A 467 -6.22 18.61 6.90
CA TYR A 467 -5.58 19.23 5.74
C TYR A 467 -5.67 20.75 5.82
N HIS A 468 -4.88 21.44 5.01
CA HIS A 468 -4.79 22.90 5.01
C HIS A 468 -5.07 23.48 3.64
N GLY A 469 -5.73 24.64 3.58
CA GLY A 469 -5.98 25.36 2.33
C GLY A 469 -6.69 26.70 2.54
N CYS A 470 -6.87 27.45 1.45
CA CYS A 470 -7.58 28.73 1.47
C CYS A 470 -9.01 28.55 1.96
N ARG A 471 -9.46 29.43 2.88
CA ARG A 471 -10.83 29.37 3.39
C ARG A 471 -11.92 29.62 2.36
N VAL A 472 -11.64 30.43 1.35
CA VAL A 472 -12.64 30.85 0.38
C VAL A 472 -12.65 29.91 -0.83
N CYS A 473 -11.50 29.75 -1.50
CA CYS A 473 -11.44 28.96 -2.73
C CYS A 473 -10.94 27.52 -2.54
N GLY A 474 -10.49 27.13 -1.34
CA GLY A 474 -9.99 25.79 -1.10
C GLY A 474 -8.66 25.44 -1.78
N GLN A 475 -8.00 26.34 -2.50
CA GLN A 475 -6.68 26.04 -3.07
C GLN A 475 -5.64 25.87 -1.95
N SER A 476 -4.71 24.93 -2.12
CA SER A 476 -3.61 24.74 -1.17
C SER A 476 -2.23 24.78 -1.81
N TRP A 477 -2.08 25.35 -3.00
CA TRP A 477 -0.85 25.29 -3.79
C TRP A 477 -0.02 26.58 -3.75
N GLU A 478 -0.63 27.77 -3.79
CA GLU A 478 0.04 29.08 -3.83
C GLU A 478 -0.34 29.98 -2.65
N PHE A 479 0.65 30.51 -1.92
CA PHE A 479 0.40 31.37 -0.78
C PHE A 479 1.47 32.45 -0.63
N LEU A 480 1.05 33.64 -0.23
CA LEU A 480 1.92 34.69 0.29
C LEU A 480 2.24 34.40 1.75
N PHE A 481 3.52 34.41 2.11
CA PHE A 481 3.94 34.23 3.50
C PHE A 481 4.05 35.59 4.18
N CYS A 482 3.27 35.79 5.26
CA CYS A 482 3.26 37.01 6.08
C CYS A 482 3.74 36.68 7.50
N PRO A 483 5.06 36.80 7.79
CA PRO A 483 5.63 36.41 9.07
C PRO A 483 5.01 37.13 10.28
N SER A 484 4.68 38.42 10.14
CA SER A 484 4.12 39.24 11.21
C SER A 484 2.62 39.03 11.43
N ARG A 485 1.94 38.36 10.49
CA ARG A 485 0.47 38.31 10.39
C ARG A 485 -0.18 39.70 10.28
N GLU A 486 0.60 40.70 9.91
CA GLU A 486 0.14 42.07 9.73
C GLU A 486 -0.16 42.32 8.26
N VAL A 487 -1.45 42.54 7.99
CA VAL A 487 -1.99 42.74 6.65
C VAL A 487 -2.75 44.06 6.64
N ILE A 488 -2.20 45.02 5.90
CA ILE A 488 -2.69 46.39 5.84
C ILE A 488 -3.51 46.55 4.56
N ALA A 489 -4.79 46.86 4.71
CA ALA A 489 -5.62 47.35 3.60
C ALA A 489 -5.28 48.82 3.35
N VAL A 490 -4.62 49.09 2.24
CA VAL A 490 -4.19 50.44 1.84
C VAL A 490 -5.16 51.00 0.81
N PHE A 491 -5.57 52.25 0.99
CA PHE A 491 -6.37 53.01 0.05
C PHE A 491 -5.50 54.13 -0.52
N ASP A 492 -4.90 53.85 -1.67
CA ASP A 492 -4.02 54.77 -2.37
C ASP A 492 -4.29 54.69 -3.87
N SER A 493 -4.97 55.69 -4.39
CA SER A 493 -5.34 55.81 -5.80
C SER A 493 -4.12 55.93 -6.73
N THR A 494 -2.96 56.33 -6.19
CA THR A 494 -1.72 56.46 -6.94
C THR A 494 -0.97 55.14 -7.08
N TRP A 495 -1.25 54.17 -6.20
CA TRP A 495 -0.54 52.90 -6.14
C TRP A 495 -1.22 51.82 -7.00
N GLN A 496 -0.60 51.41 -8.10
CA GLN A 496 -1.26 50.48 -9.05
C GLN A 496 -1.06 48.99 -8.74
N GLU A 497 -0.05 48.64 -7.94
CA GLU A 497 0.23 47.24 -7.63
C GLU A 497 -0.81 46.67 -6.65
N PRO A 498 -1.23 45.41 -6.83
CA PRO A 498 -2.26 44.80 -5.98
C PRO A 498 -1.80 44.62 -4.52
N TYR A 499 -0.49 44.40 -4.31
CA TYR A 499 0.10 44.29 -2.98
C TYR A 499 1.61 44.54 -3.01
N GLN A 500 2.18 44.86 -1.86
CA GLN A 500 3.63 44.99 -1.62
C GLN A 500 3.96 44.41 -0.25
N GLN A 501 5.04 43.63 -0.17
CA GLN A 501 5.54 43.09 1.08
C GLN A 501 6.75 43.90 1.56
N MET A 502 6.69 44.45 2.77
CA MET A 502 7.76 45.25 3.37
C MET A 502 7.97 44.83 4.82
N ASN A 503 9.20 44.47 5.20
CA ASN A 503 9.55 44.11 6.58
C ASN A 503 8.65 43.02 7.20
N GLY A 504 8.18 42.07 6.38
CA GLY A 504 7.27 40.99 6.81
C GLY A 504 5.78 41.37 6.88
N ILE A 505 5.45 42.66 6.69
CA ILE A 505 4.09 43.19 6.60
C ILE A 505 3.61 43.12 5.16
N LEU A 506 2.37 42.69 4.95
CA LEU A 506 1.74 42.67 3.64
C LEU A 506 0.80 43.88 3.50
N ARG A 507 1.13 44.82 2.62
CA ARG A 507 0.28 45.95 2.26
C ARG A 507 -0.49 45.56 1.00
N ILE A 508 -1.81 45.71 1.00
CA ILE A 508 -2.68 45.31 -0.11
C ILE A 508 -3.48 46.53 -0.53
N ASN A 509 -3.42 46.92 -1.80
CA ASN A 509 -4.24 48.03 -2.27
C ASN A 509 -5.70 47.59 -2.44
N SER A 510 -6.57 48.09 -1.57
CA SER A 510 -8.00 47.79 -1.55
C SER A 510 -8.78 48.45 -2.70
N LEU A 511 -8.22 49.49 -3.33
CA LEU A 511 -8.84 50.12 -4.51
C LEU A 511 -8.65 49.26 -5.76
N VAL A 512 -7.48 48.63 -5.89
CA VAL A 512 -7.19 47.69 -6.99
C VAL A 512 -7.95 46.37 -6.80
N ARG A 513 -8.17 45.95 -5.55
CA ARG A 513 -8.87 44.70 -5.22
C ARG A 513 -10.37 44.93 -4.94
N ASN A 514 -11.21 44.43 -5.85
CA ASN A 514 -12.66 44.59 -5.78
C ASN A 514 -13.41 43.67 -4.78
N HIS A 515 -12.70 42.96 -3.90
CA HIS A 515 -13.29 41.99 -2.96
C HIS A 515 -12.68 42.14 -1.57
N LEU A 516 -13.41 41.75 -0.52
CA LEU A 516 -12.90 41.73 0.85
C LEU A 516 -11.88 40.61 1.03
N PHE A 517 -10.86 40.88 1.84
CA PHE A 517 -9.79 39.97 2.19
C PHE A 517 -9.48 40.05 3.69
N ASP A 518 -8.57 39.22 4.19
CA ASP A 518 -8.18 39.28 5.60
C ASP A 518 -7.19 40.43 5.83
N PHE A 519 -7.57 41.42 6.63
CA PHE A 519 -6.72 42.53 7.06
C PHE A 519 -6.90 42.80 8.55
N ASN A 520 -5.89 43.38 9.17
CA ASN A 520 -5.93 43.77 10.59
C ASN A 520 -5.66 45.27 10.81
N VAL A 521 -5.26 45.99 9.76
CA VAL A 521 -5.05 47.46 9.77
C VAL A 521 -5.59 48.04 8.47
N ILE A 522 -6.10 49.27 8.53
CA ILE A 522 -6.47 50.08 7.37
C ILE A 522 -5.60 51.34 7.34
N GLU A 523 -5.05 51.66 6.18
CA GLU A 523 -4.37 52.94 5.92
C GLU A 523 -5.02 53.63 4.72
N ILE A 524 -5.53 54.84 4.91
CA ILE A 524 -6.12 55.67 3.86
C ILE A 524 -5.16 56.80 3.54
N VAL A 525 -4.51 56.70 2.38
CA VAL A 525 -3.46 57.63 1.91
C VAL A 525 -4.04 58.60 0.88
N THR A 526 -4.62 58.09 -0.20
CA THR A 526 -5.35 58.87 -1.20
C THR A 526 -6.55 58.06 -1.70
N ALA A 527 -7.77 58.49 -1.37
CA ALA A 527 -8.99 57.85 -1.85
C ALA A 527 -10.18 58.81 -1.80
N SER A 528 -11.17 58.59 -2.64
CA SER A 528 -12.43 59.32 -2.59
C SER A 528 -13.35 58.83 -1.47
N ASP A 529 -14.25 59.70 -1.00
CA ASP A 529 -15.30 59.32 -0.04
C ASP A 529 -16.08 58.08 -0.51
N GLU A 530 -16.45 58.02 -1.80
CA GLU A 530 -17.23 56.91 -2.36
C GLU A 530 -16.50 55.57 -2.24
N GLU A 531 -15.21 55.51 -2.52
CA GLU A 531 -14.42 54.29 -2.44
C GLU A 531 -14.33 53.76 -0.99
N VAL A 532 -14.08 54.68 -0.06
CA VAL A 532 -13.97 54.38 1.37
C VAL A 532 -15.32 53.96 1.95
N GLU A 533 -16.41 54.65 1.60
CA GLU A 533 -17.77 54.30 2.02
C GLU A 533 -18.18 52.94 1.47
N ARG A 534 -17.94 52.67 0.17
CA ARG A 534 -18.25 51.39 -0.46
C ARG A 534 -17.51 50.23 0.21
N PHE A 535 -16.24 50.41 0.55
CA PHE A 535 -15.50 49.40 1.32
C PHE A 535 -16.08 49.21 2.72
N SER A 536 -16.34 50.30 3.44
CA SER A 536 -16.87 50.26 4.80
C SER A 536 -18.23 49.56 4.88
N VAL A 537 -19.11 49.81 3.91
CA VAL A 537 -20.40 49.13 3.78
C VAL A 537 -20.21 47.63 3.50
N ARG A 538 -19.28 47.26 2.61
CA ARG A 538 -18.96 45.84 2.37
C ARG A 538 -18.47 45.16 3.65
N ALA A 539 -17.51 45.77 4.35
CA ALA A 539 -16.98 45.24 5.60
C ALA A 539 -18.07 45.13 6.69
N GLY A 540 -18.94 46.14 6.81
CA GLY A 540 -20.06 46.11 7.75
C GLY A 540 -21.11 45.02 7.46
N ASN A 541 -21.17 44.54 6.23
CA ASN A 541 -22.08 43.48 5.78
C ASN A 541 -21.38 42.12 5.59
N ASP A 542 -20.09 41.98 5.94
CA ASP A 542 -19.39 40.70 5.82
C ASP A 542 -19.96 39.68 6.82
N THR A 543 -20.24 38.49 6.32
CA THR A 543 -20.76 37.37 7.11
C THR A 543 -19.71 36.32 7.45
N ASP A 544 -18.47 36.49 6.97
CA ASP A 544 -17.38 35.56 7.27
C ASP A 544 -16.99 35.62 8.75
N SER A 545 -17.51 34.68 9.55
CA SER A 545 -17.22 34.61 10.98
C SER A 545 -15.79 34.18 11.30
N ALA A 546 -15.03 33.70 10.33
CA ALA A 546 -13.68 33.21 10.53
C ALA A 546 -12.60 34.30 10.30
N ARG A 547 -13.01 35.56 10.05
CA ARG A 547 -12.09 36.71 9.99
C ARG A 547 -11.23 36.75 11.27
N PRO A 548 -9.92 37.05 11.14
CA PRO A 548 -8.99 37.00 12.27
C PRO A 548 -9.37 37.95 13.41
N LEU A 549 -10.02 39.07 13.08
CA LEU A 549 -10.54 40.03 14.03
C LEU A 549 -11.93 40.52 13.57
N PRO A 550 -12.88 40.72 14.49
CA PRO A 550 -14.06 41.52 14.19
C PRO A 550 -13.64 42.90 13.70
N TYR A 551 -14.29 43.45 12.67
CA TYR A 551 -13.90 44.75 12.11
C TYR A 551 -13.89 45.90 13.13
N LYS A 552 -14.75 45.83 14.16
CA LYS A 552 -14.74 46.75 15.30
C LYS A 552 -13.46 46.72 16.15
N GLN A 553 -12.50 45.85 15.83
CA GLN A 553 -11.18 45.76 16.46
C GLN A 553 -10.05 46.21 15.52
N VAL A 554 -10.34 46.44 14.24
CA VAL A 554 -9.36 46.91 13.25
C VAL A 554 -9.10 48.41 13.43
N SER A 555 -7.82 48.78 13.44
CA SER A 555 -7.38 50.18 13.48
C SER A 555 -7.41 50.78 12.08
N CYS A 556 -7.91 52.01 11.97
CA CYS A 556 -7.95 52.77 10.71
C CYS A 556 -7.13 54.04 10.86
N TYR A 557 -6.15 54.23 9.96
CA TYR A 557 -5.31 55.43 9.90
C TYR A 557 -5.65 56.25 8.67
N VAL A 558 -5.94 57.54 8.83
CA VAL A 558 -6.18 58.47 7.71
C VAL A 558 -5.02 59.45 7.65
N TRP A 559 -4.36 59.52 6.50
CA TRP A 559 -3.24 60.44 6.29
C TRP A 559 -3.73 61.88 6.15
N PRO A 560 -2.95 62.89 6.58
CA PRO A 560 -3.32 64.31 6.50
C PRO A 560 -3.74 64.78 5.11
N GLU A 561 -3.13 64.20 4.08
CA GLU A 561 -3.34 64.56 2.68
C GLU A 561 -4.66 64.02 2.11
N CYS A 562 -5.32 63.08 2.81
CA CYS A 562 -6.60 62.51 2.39
C CYS A 562 -7.76 63.32 3.00
N GLU A 563 -8.34 64.23 2.22
CA GLU A 563 -9.51 65.01 2.62
C GLU A 563 -10.80 64.18 2.53
N LEU A 564 -11.09 63.41 3.56
CA LEU A 564 -12.38 62.72 3.70
C LEU A 564 -13.43 63.61 4.37
N SER A 565 -14.67 63.54 3.88
CA SER A 565 -15.82 64.20 4.47
C SER A 565 -16.09 63.70 5.90
N GLU A 566 -16.71 64.56 6.73
CA GLU A 566 -17.12 64.15 8.08
C GLU A 566 -18.07 62.94 8.07
N ASN A 567 -18.89 62.80 7.04
CA ASN A 567 -19.81 61.68 6.91
C ASN A 567 -19.06 60.36 6.77
N THR A 568 -18.08 60.31 5.86
CA THR A 568 -17.24 59.13 5.65
C THR A 568 -16.43 58.78 6.89
N ILE A 569 -15.90 59.77 7.62
CA ILE A 569 -15.23 59.54 8.91
C ILE A 569 -16.17 58.89 9.93
N ARG A 570 -17.42 59.35 10.07
CA ARG A 570 -18.40 58.73 10.98
C ARG A 570 -18.75 57.30 10.58
N ILE A 571 -18.79 57.00 9.27
CA ILE A 571 -18.99 55.62 8.77
C ILE A 571 -17.80 54.74 9.15
N LEU A 572 -16.57 55.23 9.01
CA LEU A 572 -15.37 54.51 9.44
C LEU A 572 -15.38 54.23 10.94
N GLU A 573 -15.70 55.23 11.77
CA GLU A 573 -15.80 55.09 13.23
C GLU A 573 -16.89 54.11 13.68
N ARG A 574 -17.99 54.00 12.92
CA ARG A 574 -19.05 53.03 13.18
C ARG A 574 -18.64 51.60 12.84
N THR A 575 -17.81 51.43 11.80
CA THR A 575 -17.40 50.14 11.27
C THR A 575 -16.16 49.58 11.98
N PHE A 576 -15.20 50.44 12.32
CA PHE A 576 -13.86 50.08 12.81
C PHE A 576 -13.60 50.56 14.25
N LYS A 577 -12.53 50.09 14.89
CA LYS A 577 -12.28 50.34 16.33
C LYS A 577 -11.99 51.80 16.64
N ALA A 578 -11.05 52.36 15.88
CA ALA A 578 -10.47 53.67 16.10
C ALA A 578 -10.02 54.24 14.76
N VAL A 579 -10.46 55.46 14.47
CA VAL A 579 -10.00 56.24 13.32
C VAL A 579 -9.00 57.26 13.84
N VAL A 580 -7.73 57.10 13.47
CA VAL A 580 -6.64 57.98 13.88
C VAL A 580 -6.18 58.79 12.67
N ARG A 581 -6.24 60.12 12.78
CA ARG A 581 -5.61 61.01 11.79
C ARG A 581 -4.11 61.09 12.13
N LYS A 582 -3.26 60.68 11.19
CA LYS A 582 -1.80 60.65 11.40
C LYS A 582 -1.19 62.05 11.36
#